data_AF-A0A9P6RJE5-F1
#
_entry.id   AF-A0A9P6RJE5-F1
#
_cell.length_a   1.000
_cell.length_b   1.000
_cell.length_c   1.000
_cell.angle_alpha   90.00
_cell.angle_beta   90.00
_cell.angle_gamma   90.00
#
_symmetry.space_group_name_H-M   'P 1'
#
loop_
_entity.id
_entity.type
_entity.pdbx_description
1 polymer ?
#
loop_
_entity_poly.entity_id
_entity_poly.type
_entity_poly.pdbx_seq_one_letter_code
_entity_poly.pdbx_strand_id
1 'polypeptide(L)'
;MVRSSILSVSAALLLAASAAAATHWELVDGTQPQTQEFQLGCEKELRGIYEDLSIYAVPESCLVKSSMLPAEHIYSNLVVLERQHLDGDTPADIQDWNDAVQGAIADFAMQTDRETGSSGNSQLPYSIFRGRRKFCRLTTIDLPDSQPKYRVLAGSNCAVEEIPLLMDALPSNTEILPVRSEGLVAPLTTLESDHPIVVKSKTLKHRKSLQALVDQVDVKTLEKDVTWLSGEAPGSPFTTRSSTSDQSHEVAAWLKSQFESYGCNTVELMPYQARFGPNVICTFKGTEHPDEHVIIGAHHDSRGSFLNPRAPGADDDGSGTSMLLQVARIIKANNLSFGRTLIISAFSGEEQGLFGSAALAKKLKGAGTKITMMIQGDMLAYRKPGEPVQIAFPARYHTVELSSLLRNVTELYVPNAVVGTTGACCSDHQSFWENGFPATAFFERNGPIADPKYHNSKDLVYREGYDFEQLSASAKAMLASAFEVADVKVGSQE
;
A
#
# COMPACT_ATOMS: atom_id res chain seq x y z
N MET A 1 39.88 42.24 -6.81
CA MET A 1 38.94 43.39 -6.86
C MET A 1 37.68 42.88 -7.58
N VAL A 2 36.54 42.76 -6.89
CA VAL A 2 35.48 43.80 -6.75
C VAL A 2 34.77 44.02 -8.09
N ARG A 3 33.44 43.85 -8.27
CA ARG A 3 32.30 43.49 -7.39
C ARG A 3 31.08 43.06 -8.25
N SER A 4 30.21 42.19 -7.69
CA SER A 4 28.73 42.30 -7.54
C SER A 4 27.83 42.81 -8.70
N SER A 5 26.61 42.29 -8.94
CA SER A 5 25.41 42.40 -8.07
C SER A 5 24.27 41.47 -8.60
N ILE A 6 23.58 40.63 -7.83
CA ILE A 6 22.43 40.83 -6.88
C ILE A 6 21.02 40.87 -7.54
N LEU A 7 20.27 39.77 -7.32
CA LEU A 7 18.84 39.58 -6.98
C LEU A 7 17.68 40.51 -7.50
N SER A 8 16.63 39.81 -7.98
CA SER A 8 15.23 39.77 -7.49
C SER A 8 14.06 40.56 -8.14
N VAL A 9 12.89 39.88 -8.09
CA VAL A 9 11.47 40.34 -7.94
C VAL A 9 10.48 40.09 -9.11
N SER A 10 9.71 39.00 -8.94
CA SER A 10 8.24 38.84 -9.05
C SER A 10 7.36 39.32 -10.24
N ALA A 11 6.71 38.33 -10.87
CA ALA A 11 5.23 38.12 -10.96
C ALA A 11 4.30 38.85 -11.97
N ALA A 12 3.64 38.01 -12.81
CA ALA A 12 2.19 37.89 -13.07
C ALA A 12 1.49 38.52 -14.31
N LEU A 13 0.39 37.84 -14.72
CA LEU A 13 -0.66 38.11 -15.73
C LEU A 13 -0.32 38.00 -17.23
N LEU A 14 -1.24 37.63 -18.15
CA LEU A 14 -2.41 36.70 -18.18
C LEU A 14 -2.96 36.64 -19.64
N LEU A 15 -3.54 35.51 -20.10
CA LEU A 15 -4.46 35.39 -21.27
C LEU A 15 -3.92 35.78 -22.68
N ALA A 16 -4.44 35.30 -23.83
CA ALA A 16 -5.40 34.25 -24.18
C ALA A 16 -5.05 33.70 -25.59
N ALA A 17 -5.55 32.52 -25.98
CA ALA A 17 -5.52 32.04 -27.35
C ALA A 17 -6.86 31.42 -27.75
N SER A 18 -7.45 31.88 -28.86
CA SER A 18 -8.75 31.43 -29.34
C SER A 18 -8.81 31.30 -30.86
N ALA A 19 -9.11 30.08 -31.31
CA ALA A 19 -9.85 29.72 -32.53
C ALA A 19 -9.24 29.91 -33.94
N ALA A 20 -9.71 28.98 -34.80
CA ALA A 20 -9.81 29.01 -36.26
C ALA A 20 -8.54 28.79 -37.13
N ALA A 21 -8.49 27.62 -37.80
CA ALA A 21 -8.78 27.53 -39.24
C ALA A 21 -9.11 26.08 -39.66
N ALA A 22 -10.05 25.91 -40.59
CA ALA A 22 -10.40 24.64 -41.23
C ALA A 22 -10.57 24.86 -42.76
N THR A 23 -10.45 23.81 -43.59
CA THR A 23 -10.84 23.62 -45.01
C THR A 23 -10.01 22.42 -45.56
N HIS A 24 -10.41 21.57 -46.53
CA HIS A 24 -11.65 21.38 -47.33
C HIS A 24 -11.66 19.98 -48.02
N TRP A 25 -12.78 19.68 -48.73
CA TRP A 25 -13.05 18.57 -49.70
C TRP A 25 -13.37 17.18 -49.10
N GLU A 26 -14.30 16.34 -49.62
CA GLU A 26 -15.58 16.56 -50.36
C GLU A 26 -16.47 15.27 -50.27
N LEU A 27 -17.53 15.10 -51.10
CA LEU A 27 -18.54 14.01 -50.99
C LEU A 27 -19.06 13.46 -52.34
N VAL A 28 -18.96 12.13 -52.51
CA VAL A 28 -19.68 11.25 -53.48
C VAL A 28 -19.60 9.81 -52.88
N ASP A 29 -20.61 8.93 -52.80
CA ASP A 29 -22.06 8.97 -53.15
C ASP A 29 -22.89 8.27 -52.03
N GLY A 30 -24.20 8.02 -52.24
CA GLY A 30 -25.16 7.61 -51.21
C GLY A 30 -25.13 6.16 -50.69
N THR A 31 -24.99 6.02 -49.38
CA THR A 31 -25.77 5.12 -48.52
C THR A 31 -26.04 5.82 -47.18
N GLN A 32 -27.06 5.40 -46.42
CA GLN A 32 -27.48 6.09 -45.18
C GLN A 32 -26.36 6.18 -44.14
N PRO A 33 -26.29 7.27 -43.33
CA PRO A 33 -25.24 7.41 -42.33
C PRO A 33 -25.41 6.38 -41.20
N GLN A 34 -24.60 5.33 -41.23
CA GLN A 34 -24.34 4.53 -40.05
C GLN A 34 -23.62 5.41 -39.02
N THR A 35 -24.23 5.54 -37.84
CA THR A 35 -23.52 6.03 -36.66
C THR A 35 -22.39 5.06 -36.32
N GLN A 36 -21.14 5.50 -36.40
CA GLN A 36 -20.01 4.74 -35.87
C GLN A 36 -20.08 4.71 -34.34
N GLU A 37 -20.70 3.66 -33.80
CA GLU A 37 -20.49 3.26 -32.43
C GLU A 37 -19.03 2.83 -32.24
N PHE A 38 -18.38 3.36 -31.20
CA PHE A 38 -17.09 2.86 -30.73
C PHE A 38 -17.28 1.50 -30.05
N GLN A 39 -17.29 0.41 -30.84
CA GLN A 39 -17.38 -0.93 -30.27
C GLN A 39 -16.05 -1.45 -29.71
N LEU A 40 -16.09 -1.70 -28.40
CA LEU A 40 -15.56 -2.86 -27.67
C LEU A 40 -14.28 -3.56 -28.17
N GLY A 41 -13.27 -3.51 -27.30
CA GLY A 41 -12.26 -4.57 -27.16
C GLY A 41 -12.50 -5.39 -25.88
N CYS A 42 -13.63 -6.10 -25.75
CA CYS A 42 -13.93 -6.90 -24.55
C CYS A 42 -14.79 -8.16 -24.80
N GLU A 43 -14.72 -8.75 -26.00
CA GLU A 43 -15.70 -9.77 -26.44
C GLU A 43 -15.06 -11.09 -26.95
N LYS A 44 -14.09 -11.65 -26.19
CA LYS A 44 -13.48 -12.95 -26.57
C LYS A 44 -13.27 -14.01 -25.49
N GLU A 45 -13.62 -13.76 -24.22
CA GLU A 45 -13.50 -14.78 -23.15
C GLU A 45 -14.83 -15.19 -22.49
N LEU A 46 -15.98 -14.70 -22.97
CA LEU A 46 -17.31 -15.10 -22.48
C LEU A 46 -17.95 -16.23 -23.32
N ARG A 47 -17.21 -17.31 -23.55
CA ARG A 47 -17.76 -18.59 -24.06
C ARG A 47 -17.26 -19.78 -23.26
N GLY A 48 -17.80 -19.89 -22.05
CA GLY A 48 -17.66 -21.00 -21.12
C GLY A 48 -18.18 -20.55 -19.77
N ILE A 49 -18.80 -21.45 -19.01
CA ILE A 49 -19.32 -21.19 -17.66
C ILE A 49 -20.54 -20.23 -17.63
N TYR A 50 -21.66 -20.73 -18.17
CA TYR A 50 -22.93 -20.61 -17.44
C TYR A 50 -23.03 -21.80 -16.48
N GLU A 51 -23.89 -21.69 -15.46
CA GLU A 51 -24.20 -22.74 -14.45
C GLU A 51 -23.13 -22.96 -13.36
N ASP A 52 -22.97 -21.98 -12.45
CA ASP A 52 -23.58 -22.12 -11.11
C ASP A 52 -23.62 -20.78 -10.33
N LEU A 53 -24.62 -20.60 -9.46
CA LEU A 53 -24.92 -19.32 -8.80
C LEU A 53 -24.24 -19.16 -7.43
N SER A 54 -23.43 -18.11 -7.24
CA SER A 54 -23.64 -17.05 -6.23
C SER A 54 -22.41 -16.15 -6.00
N ILE A 55 -22.66 -14.94 -5.47
CA ILE A 55 -21.70 -13.88 -5.10
C ILE A 55 -21.11 -13.09 -6.29
N TYR A 56 -21.78 -12.00 -6.66
CA TYR A 56 -21.25 -11.01 -7.62
C TYR A 56 -20.27 -10.05 -6.95
N ALA A 57 -19.00 -10.15 -7.34
CA ALA A 57 -18.06 -9.02 -7.25
C ALA A 57 -18.34 -8.03 -8.40
N VAL A 58 -18.13 -6.73 -8.16
CA VAL A 58 -18.15 -5.72 -9.22
C VAL A 58 -16.81 -5.77 -9.97
N PRO A 59 -16.78 -5.93 -11.30
CA PRO A 59 -15.53 -5.93 -12.06
C PRO A 59 -14.81 -4.57 -11.99
N GLU A 60 -13.51 -4.56 -11.71
CA GLU A 60 -12.69 -3.33 -11.66
C GLU A 60 -12.70 -2.54 -12.98
N SER A 61 -13.00 -3.19 -14.11
CA SER A 61 -13.11 -2.54 -15.42
C SER A 61 -14.24 -1.49 -15.52
N CYS A 62 -15.19 -1.49 -14.58
CA CYS A 62 -16.25 -0.47 -14.49
C CYS A 62 -15.89 0.71 -13.57
N LEU A 63 -14.76 0.68 -12.85
CA LEU A 63 -14.34 1.79 -11.99
C LEU A 63 -13.64 2.87 -12.83
N VAL A 64 -14.39 3.92 -13.15
CA VAL A 64 -13.93 5.08 -13.93
C VAL A 64 -12.69 5.70 -13.28
N LYS A 65 -11.64 5.91 -14.10
CA LYS A 65 -10.37 6.54 -13.71
C LYS A 65 -10.57 7.87 -12.96
N SER A 66 -10.40 7.84 -11.65
CA SER A 66 -10.22 9.03 -10.81
C SER A 66 -8.84 9.04 -10.16
N SER A 67 -7.80 9.18 -10.99
CA SER A 67 -6.54 9.70 -10.49
C SER A 67 -6.77 11.13 -9.97
N MET A 68 -6.19 11.46 -8.81
CA MET A 68 -6.41 12.68 -8.02
C MET A 68 -7.68 12.70 -7.15
N LEU A 69 -7.66 11.97 -6.02
CA LEU A 69 -8.14 12.40 -4.68
C LEU A 69 -7.72 11.34 -3.62
N PRO A 70 -7.54 11.67 -2.32
CA PRO A 70 -7.14 10.68 -1.30
C PRO A 70 -8.26 9.69 -0.98
N ALA A 71 -7.94 8.40 -0.89
CA ALA A 71 -8.91 7.31 -0.68
C ALA A 71 -9.52 7.23 0.74
N GLU A 72 -9.05 8.05 1.69
CA GLU A 72 -9.38 7.93 3.12
C GLU A 72 -10.81 8.39 3.50
N HIS A 73 -11.55 9.03 2.60
CA HIS A 73 -12.90 9.55 2.90
C HIS A 73 -14.07 8.85 2.18
N ILE A 74 -13.81 7.89 1.27
CA ILE A 74 -14.87 7.35 0.40
C ILE A 74 -15.75 6.31 1.11
N TYR A 75 -15.21 5.59 2.11
CA TYR A 75 -15.85 4.36 2.62
C TYR A 75 -16.58 4.49 3.96
N SER A 76 -16.37 5.54 4.75
CA SER A 76 -17.01 5.68 6.08
C SER A 76 -18.48 6.11 6.02
N ASN A 77 -18.93 6.64 4.87
CA ASN A 77 -20.20 7.35 4.70
C ASN A 77 -20.94 6.91 3.42
N LEU A 78 -20.71 5.67 2.99
CA LEU A 78 -21.36 5.07 1.83
C LEU A 78 -22.75 4.56 2.24
N VAL A 79 -23.80 5.08 1.61
CA VAL A 79 -25.19 4.64 1.80
C VAL A 79 -25.64 3.92 0.55
N VAL A 80 -26.37 2.80 0.70
CA VAL A 80 -27.04 2.12 -0.42
C VAL A 80 -28.54 2.30 -0.26
N LEU A 81 -29.16 2.95 -1.25
CA LEU A 81 -30.62 3.07 -1.36
C LEU A 81 -31.13 1.87 -2.18
N GLU A 82 -32.01 1.05 -1.63
CA GLU A 82 -32.66 -0.07 -2.32
C GLU A 82 -34.18 0.16 -2.35
N ARG A 83 -34.82 -0.01 -3.51
CA ARG A 83 -36.29 0.04 -3.61
C ARG A 83 -36.90 -1.26 -3.07
N GLN A 84 -37.92 -1.16 -2.22
CA GLN A 84 -38.77 -2.30 -1.91
C GLN A 84 -39.66 -2.63 -3.12
N HIS A 85 -39.53 -3.86 -3.61
CA HIS A 85 -40.28 -4.35 -4.78
C HIS A 85 -41.77 -4.50 -4.45
N LEU A 86 -42.64 -4.03 -5.36
CA LEU A 86 -44.09 -4.14 -5.24
C LEU A 86 -44.65 -5.05 -6.34
N ASP A 87 -45.63 -5.88 -5.98
CA ASP A 87 -46.31 -6.77 -6.94
C ASP A 87 -47.02 -5.95 -8.03
N GLY A 88 -46.52 -6.06 -9.26
CA GLY A 88 -47.06 -5.35 -10.43
C GLY A 88 -46.23 -4.16 -10.94
N ASP A 89 -45.07 -3.86 -10.34
CA ASP A 89 -44.13 -2.83 -10.82
C ASP A 89 -43.86 -2.95 -12.34
N THR A 90 -44.08 -1.87 -13.10
CA THR A 90 -43.68 -1.77 -14.51
C THR A 90 -42.33 -1.05 -14.68
N PRO A 91 -41.66 -1.16 -15.85
CA PRO A 91 -40.47 -0.37 -16.14
C PRO A 91 -40.66 1.15 -16.04
N ALA A 92 -41.88 1.65 -16.24
CA ALA A 92 -42.20 3.07 -16.05
C ALA A 92 -42.20 3.44 -14.56
N ASP A 93 -42.81 2.63 -13.69
CA ASP A 93 -42.81 2.86 -12.24
C ASP A 93 -41.39 2.83 -11.67
N ILE A 94 -40.49 2.03 -12.27
CA ILE A 94 -39.06 1.98 -11.94
C ILE A 94 -38.36 3.27 -12.36
N GLN A 95 -38.60 3.76 -13.58
CA GLN A 95 -38.02 5.02 -14.05
C GLN A 95 -38.52 6.22 -13.24
N ASP A 96 -39.82 6.29 -12.93
CA ASP A 96 -40.41 7.36 -12.11
C ASP A 96 -39.79 7.38 -10.69
N TRP A 97 -39.47 6.22 -10.11
CA TRP A 97 -38.75 6.14 -8.84
C TRP A 97 -37.28 6.57 -8.97
N ASN A 98 -36.58 6.18 -10.04
CA ASN A 98 -35.22 6.63 -10.32
C ASN A 98 -35.18 8.17 -10.44
N ASP A 99 -36.08 8.75 -11.23
CA ASP A 99 -36.18 10.19 -11.45
C ASP A 99 -36.53 10.94 -10.16
N ALA A 100 -37.42 10.38 -9.32
CA ALA A 100 -37.74 10.93 -8.01
C ALA A 100 -36.56 10.87 -7.02
N VAL A 101 -35.79 9.77 -7.00
CA VAL A 101 -34.56 9.65 -6.19
C VAL A 101 -33.50 10.63 -6.67
N GLN A 102 -33.27 10.75 -7.98
CA GLN A 102 -32.35 11.75 -8.54
C GLN A 102 -32.80 13.19 -8.23
N GLY A 103 -34.10 13.48 -8.30
CA GLY A 103 -34.67 14.76 -7.93
C GLY A 103 -34.42 15.12 -6.45
N ALA A 104 -34.73 14.20 -5.54
CA ALA A 104 -34.49 14.36 -4.10
C ALA A 104 -33.00 14.58 -3.78
N ILE A 105 -32.10 13.85 -4.47
CA ILE A 105 -30.65 14.02 -4.37
C ILE A 105 -30.21 15.42 -4.85
N ALA A 106 -30.76 15.90 -5.97
CA ALA A 106 -30.45 17.24 -6.51
C ALA A 106 -30.95 18.37 -5.59
N ASP A 107 -32.19 18.26 -5.10
CA ASP A 107 -32.78 19.26 -4.21
C ASP A 107 -32.05 19.33 -2.86
N PHE A 108 -31.64 18.18 -2.30
CA PHE A 108 -30.82 18.13 -1.08
C PHE A 108 -29.46 18.83 -1.29
N ALA A 109 -28.76 18.54 -2.40
CA ALA A 109 -27.53 19.23 -2.75
C ALA A 109 -27.74 20.75 -2.86
N MET A 110 -28.81 21.20 -3.53
CA MET A 110 -29.15 22.61 -3.68
C MET A 110 -29.56 23.30 -2.37
N GLN A 111 -30.15 22.58 -1.40
CA GLN A 111 -30.44 23.13 -0.07
C GLN A 111 -29.15 23.37 0.74
N THR A 112 -28.22 22.41 0.74
CA THR A 112 -26.92 22.60 1.43
C THR A 112 -26.07 23.75 0.87
N ASP A 113 -26.16 24.03 -0.44
CA ASP A 113 -25.53 25.20 -1.08
C ASP A 113 -26.22 26.54 -0.73
N ARG A 114 -27.53 26.52 -0.39
CA ARG A 114 -28.27 27.72 0.03
C ARG A 114 -27.98 28.09 1.48
N GLU A 115 -27.97 27.13 2.39
CA GLU A 115 -27.68 27.38 3.82
C GLU A 115 -26.24 27.83 4.06
N THR A 116 -25.31 27.43 3.19
CA THR A 116 -23.91 27.91 3.21
C THR A 116 -23.70 29.26 2.53
N GLY A 117 -24.77 29.89 2.01
CA GLY A 117 -24.79 31.31 1.68
C GLY A 117 -24.08 31.72 0.39
N SER A 118 -24.19 30.93 -0.69
CA SER A 118 -23.68 31.34 -2.00
C SER A 118 -24.81 31.65 -3.01
N SER A 119 -25.04 32.94 -3.24
CA SER A 119 -25.85 33.44 -4.37
C SER A 119 -24.92 34.01 -5.44
N GLY A 120 -24.74 33.32 -6.57
CA GLY A 120 -23.99 33.90 -7.70
C GLY A 120 -23.52 32.95 -8.79
N ASN A 121 -24.30 32.90 -9.87
CA ASN A 121 -23.94 32.53 -11.25
C ASN A 121 -23.07 31.28 -11.54
N SER A 122 -23.71 30.35 -12.25
CA SER A 122 -23.11 29.35 -13.11
C SER A 122 -22.18 29.94 -14.19
N GLN A 123 -20.89 29.58 -14.17
CA GLN A 123 -20.11 29.04 -15.31
C GLN A 123 -18.69 28.66 -14.84
N LEU A 124 -18.23 27.47 -15.24
CA LEU A 124 -16.92 26.86 -14.94
C LEU A 124 -15.74 27.60 -15.62
N PRO A 125 -14.43 27.37 -15.29
CA PRO A 125 -13.86 26.21 -14.57
C PRO A 125 -12.75 26.50 -13.51
N TYR A 126 -12.35 25.44 -12.81
CA TYR A 126 -11.08 25.23 -12.08
C TYR A 126 -10.30 26.45 -11.54
N SER A 127 -10.41 26.70 -10.22
CA SER A 127 -9.34 27.31 -9.45
C SER A 127 -9.21 26.67 -8.06
N ILE A 128 -7.98 26.58 -7.56
CA ILE A 128 -7.59 25.76 -6.40
C ILE A 128 -7.49 26.64 -5.14
N PHE A 129 -7.85 26.09 -3.98
CA PHE A 129 -7.77 26.65 -2.61
C PHE A 129 -8.73 27.79 -2.22
N ARG A 130 -9.67 27.50 -1.30
CA ARG A 130 -9.57 27.88 0.15
C ARG A 130 -10.84 27.51 0.94
N GLY A 131 -10.65 27.11 2.20
CA GLY A 131 -11.70 26.91 3.21
C GLY A 131 -12.29 25.50 3.23
N ARG A 132 -12.56 24.97 4.45
CA ARG A 132 -13.25 23.69 4.64
C ARG A 132 -14.69 23.81 4.14
N ARG A 133 -14.98 23.34 2.92
CA ARG A 133 -16.33 23.14 2.41
C ARG A 133 -16.63 21.65 2.42
N LYS A 134 -17.63 21.22 3.20
CA LYS A 134 -18.17 19.85 3.12
C LYS A 134 -18.99 19.75 1.83
N PHE A 135 -18.41 19.27 0.74
CA PHE A 135 -19.18 18.94 -0.47
C PHE A 135 -19.69 17.51 -0.38
N CYS A 136 -20.97 17.32 -0.07
CA CYS A 136 -21.64 16.03 -0.24
C CYS A 136 -21.71 15.69 -1.74
N ARG A 137 -20.85 14.76 -2.20
CA ARG A 137 -20.74 14.39 -3.62
C ARG A 137 -21.30 12.99 -3.89
N LEU A 138 -22.63 12.92 -3.93
CA LEU A 138 -23.38 11.72 -4.27
C LEU A 138 -23.04 11.26 -5.70
N THR A 139 -22.82 9.96 -5.88
CA THR A 139 -22.36 9.35 -7.15
C THR A 139 -23.18 8.08 -7.41
N THR A 140 -24.20 8.20 -8.27
CA THR A 140 -25.03 7.08 -8.73
C THR A 140 -24.19 6.07 -9.52
N ILE A 141 -24.48 4.78 -9.36
CA ILE A 141 -23.96 3.70 -10.20
C ILE A 141 -25.16 2.84 -10.59
N ASP A 142 -25.42 2.73 -11.89
CA ASP A 142 -26.47 1.86 -12.42
C ASP A 142 -25.94 0.42 -12.54
N LEU A 143 -26.76 -0.56 -12.14
CA LEU A 143 -26.45 -1.99 -12.26
C LEU A 143 -27.16 -2.58 -13.48
N PRO A 144 -26.55 -3.53 -14.22
CA PRO A 144 -27.10 -4.06 -15.46
C PRO A 144 -28.42 -4.85 -15.27
N ASP A 145 -29.33 -4.70 -16.25
CA ASP A 145 -30.75 -5.11 -16.25
C ASP A 145 -31.03 -6.62 -16.10
N SER A 146 -30.70 -7.20 -14.94
CA SER A 146 -31.12 -8.57 -14.60
C SER A 146 -31.50 -8.72 -13.13
N GLN A 147 -32.83 -8.78 -12.89
CA GLN A 147 -33.56 -8.90 -11.61
C GLN A 147 -33.94 -7.57 -10.92
N PRO A 148 -35.15 -7.48 -10.29
CA PRO A 148 -35.80 -6.22 -9.92
C PRO A 148 -35.33 -5.66 -8.58
N LYS A 149 -34.01 -5.37 -8.46
CA LYS A 149 -33.42 -4.75 -7.27
C LYS A 149 -32.45 -3.64 -7.65
N TYR A 150 -33.01 -2.45 -7.87
CA TYR A 150 -32.24 -1.26 -8.17
C TYR A 150 -31.60 -0.71 -6.90
N ARG A 151 -30.28 -0.47 -6.96
CA ARG A 151 -29.45 0.00 -5.85
C ARG A 151 -28.72 1.26 -6.25
N VAL A 152 -29.13 2.40 -5.69
CA VAL A 152 -28.40 3.66 -5.88
C VAL A 152 -27.33 3.74 -4.79
N LEU A 153 -26.06 3.76 -5.21
CA LEU A 153 -24.97 4.17 -4.32
C LEU A 153 -25.06 5.68 -4.06
N ALA A 154 -25.05 6.03 -2.78
CA ALA A 154 -25.04 7.39 -2.26
C ALA A 154 -23.74 7.59 -1.46
N GLY A 155 -22.64 7.90 -2.15
CA GLY A 155 -21.39 8.31 -1.51
C GLY A 155 -21.52 9.72 -0.93
N SER A 156 -21.53 9.86 0.40
CA SER A 156 -21.70 11.17 1.03
C SER A 156 -20.43 11.60 1.77
N ASN A 157 -19.97 12.84 1.60
CA ASN A 157 -19.07 13.46 2.59
C ASN A 157 -19.88 14.16 3.71
N CYS A 158 -21.17 13.82 3.85
CA CYS A 158 -22.05 14.39 4.85
C CYS A 158 -21.69 13.87 6.24
N ALA A 159 -22.08 14.59 7.29
CA ALA A 159 -22.09 14.01 8.63
C ALA A 159 -23.25 13.00 8.74
N VAL A 160 -23.08 11.95 9.56
CA VAL A 160 -24.14 10.96 9.84
C VAL A 160 -25.42 11.63 10.38
N GLU A 161 -25.27 12.79 11.01
CA GLU A 161 -26.33 13.67 11.54
C GLU A 161 -27.21 14.32 10.46
N GLU A 162 -26.74 14.42 9.22
CA GLU A 162 -27.45 15.07 8.09
C GLU A 162 -28.30 14.05 7.28
N ILE A 163 -28.08 12.74 7.47
CA ILE A 163 -28.80 11.64 6.81
C ILE A 163 -30.33 11.66 7.02
N PRO A 164 -30.89 12.02 8.20
CA PRO A 164 -32.34 12.09 8.40
C PRO A 164 -33.06 13.10 7.48
N LEU A 165 -32.40 14.18 7.06
CA LEU A 165 -33.00 15.18 6.17
C LEU A 165 -33.12 14.69 4.73
N LEU A 166 -32.20 13.83 4.28
CA LEU A 166 -32.32 13.12 3.02
C LEU A 166 -33.47 12.09 3.08
N MET A 167 -33.72 11.49 4.24
CA MET A 167 -34.78 10.51 4.47
C MET A 167 -36.18 11.05 4.16
N ASP A 168 -36.47 12.26 4.63
CA ASP A 168 -37.78 12.91 4.45
C ASP A 168 -38.05 13.32 2.99
N ALA A 169 -37.01 13.35 2.14
CA ALA A 169 -37.09 13.70 0.73
C ALA A 169 -37.17 12.47 -0.21
N LEU A 170 -36.84 11.27 0.26
CA LEU A 170 -36.85 10.06 -0.55
C LEU A 170 -38.28 9.49 -0.75
N PRO A 171 -38.55 8.80 -1.87
CA PRO A 171 -39.78 8.03 -2.03
C PRO A 171 -39.98 7.03 -0.89
N SER A 172 -41.19 6.92 -0.36
CA SER A 172 -41.51 6.13 0.85
C SER A 172 -41.30 4.61 0.72
N ASN A 173 -41.04 4.11 -0.48
CA ASN A 173 -40.65 2.74 -0.78
C ASN A 173 -39.12 2.54 -0.90
N THR A 174 -38.32 3.52 -0.45
CA THR A 174 -36.86 3.47 -0.43
C THR A 174 -36.35 3.03 0.94
N GLU A 175 -35.57 1.95 0.98
CA GLU A 175 -34.89 1.46 2.17
C GLU A 175 -33.40 1.81 2.13
N ILE A 176 -32.82 2.16 3.27
CA ILE A 176 -31.37 2.31 3.42
C ILE A 176 -30.76 1.04 3.98
N LEU A 177 -29.85 0.46 3.21
CA LEU A 177 -28.96 -0.58 3.70
C LEU A 177 -27.70 0.09 4.29
N PRO A 178 -27.46 -0.01 5.62
CA PRO A 178 -26.18 0.37 6.18
C PRO A 178 -25.11 -0.58 5.66
N VAL A 179 -24.00 -0.04 5.13
CA VAL A 179 -22.84 -0.83 4.73
C VAL A 179 -22.16 -1.37 5.99
N ARG A 180 -22.57 -2.56 6.43
CA ARG A 180 -21.95 -3.25 7.56
C ARG A 180 -20.54 -3.67 7.17
N SER A 181 -19.55 -3.19 7.91
CA SER A 181 -18.16 -3.68 7.85
C SER A 181 -18.03 -5.11 8.40
N GLU A 182 -19.02 -5.57 9.18
CA GLU A 182 -19.13 -6.95 9.68
C GLU A 182 -19.85 -7.82 8.65
N GLY A 183 -19.09 -8.63 7.89
CA GLY A 183 -19.67 -9.60 6.95
C GLY A 183 -18.77 -10.05 5.80
N LEU A 184 -17.70 -9.31 5.48
CA LEU A 184 -16.69 -9.71 4.48
C LEU A 184 -15.68 -10.74 5.01
N VAL A 185 -16.17 -11.71 5.78
CA VAL A 185 -15.53 -13.02 5.89
C VAL A 185 -16.30 -13.92 4.94
N ALA A 186 -15.89 -13.92 3.67
CA ALA A 186 -16.29 -14.98 2.77
C ALA A 186 -15.90 -16.33 3.42
N PRO A 187 -16.77 -17.36 3.40
CA PRO A 187 -16.33 -18.71 3.75
C PRO A 187 -15.09 -19.05 2.91
N LEU A 188 -14.17 -19.83 3.47
CA LEU A 188 -13.00 -20.37 2.76
C LEU A 188 -13.44 -21.38 1.69
N THR A 189 -14.09 -20.90 0.63
CA THR A 189 -13.92 -21.51 -0.69
C THR A 189 -12.46 -21.31 -1.06
N THR A 190 -11.76 -22.41 -1.29
CA THR A 190 -10.41 -22.41 -1.82
C THR A 190 -10.44 -21.76 -3.20
N LEU A 191 -10.19 -20.45 -3.25
CA LEU A 191 -9.53 -19.87 -4.41
C LEU A 191 -8.20 -20.62 -4.53
N GLU A 192 -8.13 -21.55 -5.47
CA GLU A 192 -6.87 -22.13 -5.90
C GLU A 192 -6.05 -20.98 -6.50
N SER A 193 -5.23 -20.34 -5.66
CA SER A 193 -4.27 -19.37 -6.16
C SER A 193 -3.23 -20.12 -6.99
N ASP A 194 -3.04 -19.70 -8.24
CA ASP A 194 -1.91 -20.13 -9.08
C ASP A 194 -0.54 -19.87 -8.43
N HIS A 195 -0.52 -19.13 -7.32
CA HIS A 195 0.61 -19.00 -6.41
C HIS A 195 0.68 -20.19 -5.45
N PRO A 196 1.71 -21.05 -5.58
CA PRO A 196 1.91 -22.15 -4.64
C PRO A 196 2.42 -21.60 -3.31
N ILE A 197 1.52 -21.13 -2.44
CA ILE A 197 1.76 -21.12 -0.99
C ILE A 197 1.67 -22.57 -0.50
N VAL A 198 2.59 -23.40 -1.01
CA VAL A 198 2.85 -24.77 -0.55
C VAL A 198 3.76 -24.70 0.68
N VAL A 199 3.50 -23.73 1.56
CA VAL A 199 3.88 -23.89 2.95
C VAL A 199 2.94 -24.94 3.50
N LYS A 200 3.48 -26.12 3.80
CA LYS A 200 2.74 -27.25 4.36
C LYS A 200 2.15 -26.84 5.72
N SER A 201 0.92 -26.30 5.70
CA SER A 201 0.17 -25.84 6.88
C SER A 201 -0.08 -26.92 7.94
N LYS A 202 0.30 -28.18 7.66
CA LYS A 202 0.13 -29.33 8.54
C LYS A 202 1.27 -29.58 9.53
N THR A 203 2.40 -28.87 9.47
CA THR A 203 3.57 -29.17 10.34
C THR A 203 4.45 -27.98 10.77
N LEU A 204 3.92 -26.75 10.91
CA LEU A 204 4.69 -25.70 11.60
C LEU A 204 4.91 -26.09 13.07
N LYS A 205 6.17 -26.14 13.51
CA LYS A 205 6.57 -26.50 14.87
C LYS A 205 7.76 -25.65 15.31
N HIS A 206 7.86 -25.39 16.61
CA HIS A 206 9.04 -24.76 17.18
C HIS A 206 10.28 -25.65 16.96
N ARG A 207 11.28 -25.12 16.27
CA ARG A 207 12.58 -25.77 16.05
C ARG A 207 13.62 -25.11 16.95
N LYS A 208 14.23 -25.89 17.86
CA LYS A 208 15.32 -25.43 18.72
C LYS A 208 16.52 -24.92 17.92
N SER A 209 16.79 -25.55 16.77
CA SER A 209 17.81 -25.17 15.80
C SER A 209 17.58 -23.75 15.24
N LEU A 210 16.33 -23.39 14.91
CA LEU A 210 15.99 -22.02 14.49
C LEU A 210 15.95 -21.03 15.67
N GLN A 211 15.43 -21.42 16.84
CA GLN A 211 15.47 -20.56 18.03
C GLN A 211 16.90 -20.12 18.39
N ALA A 212 17.88 -21.02 18.29
CA ALA A 212 19.29 -20.72 18.51
C ALA A 212 19.91 -19.72 17.50
N LEU A 213 19.24 -19.45 16.37
CA LEU A 213 19.59 -18.37 15.43
C LEU A 213 18.81 -17.09 15.75
N VAL A 214 17.52 -17.21 16.09
CA VAL A 214 16.66 -16.10 16.54
C VAL A 214 17.24 -15.41 17.79
N ASP A 215 17.80 -16.18 18.72
CA ASP A 215 18.43 -15.66 19.93
C ASP A 215 19.75 -14.91 19.68
N GLN A 216 20.30 -14.95 18.45
CA GLN A 216 21.47 -14.18 18.04
C GLN A 216 21.14 -12.76 17.53
N VAL A 217 19.86 -12.37 17.53
CA VAL A 217 19.47 -10.97 17.29
C VAL A 217 19.89 -10.11 18.49
N ASP A 218 21.03 -9.43 18.34
CA ASP A 218 21.64 -8.58 19.36
C ASP A 218 21.20 -7.12 19.23
N VAL A 219 20.79 -6.54 20.36
CA VAL A 219 20.40 -5.13 20.45
C VAL A 219 21.57 -4.20 20.12
N LYS A 220 22.80 -4.54 20.52
CA LYS A 220 23.96 -3.62 20.33
C LYS A 220 24.35 -3.49 18.87
N THR A 221 24.20 -4.55 18.07
CA THR A 221 24.45 -4.47 16.63
C THR A 221 23.31 -3.76 15.90
N LEU A 222 22.05 -3.95 16.31
CA LEU A 222 20.92 -3.17 15.81
C LEU A 222 21.12 -1.66 16.10
N GLU A 223 21.37 -1.31 17.37
CA GLU A 223 21.68 0.07 17.84
C GLU A 223 22.82 0.71 17.04
N LYS A 224 23.93 -0.01 16.85
CA LYS A 224 25.07 0.45 16.05
C LYS A 224 24.67 0.72 14.60
N ASP A 225 23.94 -0.19 13.97
CA ASP A 225 23.58 -0.08 12.55
C ASP A 225 22.57 1.06 12.32
N VAL A 226 21.56 1.20 13.19
CA VAL A 226 20.54 2.26 13.06
C VAL A 226 21.07 3.64 13.45
N THR A 227 21.92 3.75 14.48
CA THR A 227 22.59 5.03 14.79
C THR A 227 23.59 5.44 13.69
N TRP A 228 24.19 4.48 12.98
CA TRP A 228 24.99 4.78 11.80
C TRP A 228 24.11 5.32 10.66
N LEU A 229 23.03 4.63 10.31
CA LEU A 229 22.09 5.03 9.26
C LEU A 229 21.42 6.40 9.53
N SER A 230 21.12 6.73 10.78
CA SER A 230 20.49 7.99 11.17
C SER A 230 21.43 9.18 11.34
N GLY A 231 22.75 8.96 11.27
CA GLY A 231 23.73 10.02 11.50
C GLY A 231 23.97 10.35 12.97
N GLU A 232 23.47 9.55 13.91
CA GLU A 232 23.67 9.72 15.35
C GLU A 232 25.00 9.10 15.84
N ALA A 233 25.51 8.08 15.16
CA ALA A 233 26.78 7.44 15.49
C ALA A 233 27.97 8.37 15.17
N PRO A 234 28.96 8.50 16.08
CA PRO A 234 30.17 9.26 15.81
C PRO A 234 30.88 8.79 14.53
N GLY A 235 31.03 9.70 13.57
CA GLY A 235 31.69 9.43 12.28
C GLY A 235 30.76 8.95 11.17
N SER A 236 29.45 8.79 11.41
CA SER A 236 28.50 8.63 10.30
C SER A 236 28.46 9.92 9.45
N PRO A 237 28.51 9.83 8.11
CA PRO A 237 28.42 10.98 7.22
C PRO A 237 26.97 11.42 6.96
N PHE A 238 25.97 10.62 7.35
CA PHE A 238 24.59 10.80 6.92
C PHE A 238 23.87 11.89 7.71
N THR A 239 23.09 12.70 7.00
CA THR A 239 22.20 13.75 7.55
C THR A 239 20.78 13.64 7.00
N THR A 240 20.64 12.93 5.89
CA THR A 240 19.41 12.56 5.22
C THR A 240 19.67 11.28 4.42
N ARG A 241 18.70 10.38 4.33
CA ARG A 241 18.76 9.26 3.37
C ARG A 241 17.75 9.42 2.22
N SER A 242 17.12 10.59 2.08
CA SER A 242 16.16 10.89 1.01
C SER A 242 16.69 10.43 -0.35
N SER A 243 15.93 9.59 -1.04
CA SER A 243 16.36 8.89 -2.26
C SER A 243 16.89 9.84 -3.35
N THR A 244 16.41 11.08 -3.39
CA THR A 244 16.77 12.14 -4.35
C THR A 244 17.99 12.98 -3.95
N SER A 245 18.55 12.75 -2.76
CA SER A 245 19.78 13.41 -2.28
C SER A 245 21.02 12.67 -2.77
N ASP A 246 22.17 13.37 -2.84
CA ASP A 246 23.45 12.72 -3.18
C ASP A 246 23.82 11.63 -2.16
N GLN A 247 23.42 11.78 -0.88
CA GLN A 247 23.68 10.81 0.18
C GLN A 247 22.96 9.47 -0.02
N SER A 248 21.88 9.39 -0.81
CA SER A 248 21.19 8.11 -1.08
C SER A 248 22.09 7.10 -1.80
N HIS A 249 23.02 7.59 -2.64
CA HIS A 249 23.99 6.75 -3.32
C HIS A 249 25.12 6.32 -2.38
N GLU A 250 25.49 7.18 -1.42
CA GLU A 250 26.46 6.86 -0.37
C GLU A 250 25.92 5.79 0.60
N VAL A 251 24.65 5.90 1.01
CA VAL A 251 23.95 4.89 1.81
C VAL A 251 23.89 3.56 1.06
N ALA A 252 23.45 3.57 -0.21
CA ALA A 252 23.37 2.35 -1.02
C ALA A 252 24.75 1.68 -1.23
N ALA A 253 25.80 2.47 -1.46
CA ALA A 253 27.17 1.97 -1.56
C ALA A 253 27.69 1.41 -0.22
N TRP A 254 27.35 2.06 0.91
CA TRP A 254 27.68 1.56 2.24
C TRP A 254 26.97 0.22 2.53
N LEU A 255 25.65 0.14 2.34
CA LEU A 255 24.87 -1.09 2.49
C LEU A 255 25.40 -2.23 1.62
N LYS A 256 25.75 -1.93 0.36
CA LYS A 256 26.42 -2.89 -0.54
C LYS A 256 27.68 -3.47 0.10
N SER A 257 28.57 -2.61 0.63
CA SER A 257 29.80 -3.04 1.27
C SER A 257 29.57 -3.92 2.51
N GLN A 258 28.51 -3.62 3.28
CA GLN A 258 28.12 -4.43 4.44
C GLN A 258 27.66 -5.82 3.98
N PHE A 259 26.72 -5.89 3.04
CA PHE A 259 26.20 -7.16 2.52
C PHE A 259 27.30 -8.02 1.85
N GLU A 260 28.23 -7.41 1.11
CA GLU A 260 29.40 -8.13 0.56
C GLU A 260 30.28 -8.73 1.67
N SER A 261 30.51 -7.99 2.76
CA SER A 261 31.25 -8.52 3.92
C SER A 261 30.53 -9.68 4.62
N TYR A 262 29.19 -9.72 4.55
CA TYR A 262 28.35 -10.78 5.07
C TYR A 262 28.16 -11.96 4.09
N GLY A 263 28.87 -11.98 2.96
CA GLY A 263 29.03 -13.17 2.13
C GLY A 263 27.80 -13.55 1.28
N CYS A 264 26.97 -12.58 0.90
CA CYS A 264 26.00 -12.75 -0.17
C CYS A 264 26.69 -13.29 -1.44
N ASN A 265 26.05 -14.18 -2.19
CA ASN A 265 26.62 -14.69 -3.44
C ASN A 265 26.71 -13.60 -4.53
N THR A 266 25.77 -12.66 -4.51
CA THR A 266 25.78 -11.44 -5.34
C THR A 266 25.22 -10.27 -4.54
N VAL A 267 25.72 -9.06 -4.78
CA VAL A 267 25.09 -7.81 -4.31
C VAL A 267 24.94 -6.83 -5.48
N GLU A 268 23.72 -6.65 -5.97
CA GLU A 268 23.36 -5.74 -7.07
C GLU A 268 22.97 -4.36 -6.51
N LEU A 269 23.48 -3.28 -7.11
CA LEU A 269 22.83 -1.97 -7.04
C LEU A 269 21.88 -1.87 -8.21
N MET A 270 20.57 -1.91 -7.96
CA MET A 270 19.56 -1.86 -9.01
C MET A 270 19.00 -0.44 -9.14
N PRO A 271 19.44 0.36 -10.14
CA PRO A 271 18.83 1.64 -10.43
C PRO A 271 17.43 1.45 -11.04
N TYR A 272 16.47 2.26 -10.61
CA TYR A 272 15.11 2.31 -11.16
C TYR A 272 14.77 3.65 -11.81
N GLN A 273 15.39 4.75 -11.35
CA GLN A 273 15.20 6.09 -11.90
C GLN A 273 16.48 6.92 -11.80
N ALA A 274 16.73 7.78 -12.79
CA ALA A 274 17.88 8.69 -12.75
C ALA A 274 17.78 9.67 -11.57
N ARG A 275 18.92 9.92 -10.90
CA ARG A 275 19.08 10.71 -9.65
C ARG A 275 18.56 10.07 -8.37
N PHE A 276 17.87 8.94 -8.43
CA PHE A 276 17.45 8.23 -7.23
C PHE A 276 18.53 7.23 -6.79
N GLY A 277 18.71 7.08 -5.47
CA GLY A 277 19.52 6.02 -4.90
C GLY A 277 19.00 4.65 -5.37
N PRO A 278 19.88 3.70 -5.72
CA PRO A 278 19.45 2.38 -6.17
C PRO A 278 18.93 1.51 -5.00
N ASN A 279 18.14 0.50 -5.31
CA ASN A 279 17.93 -0.61 -4.37
C ASN A 279 19.25 -1.36 -4.19
N VAL A 280 19.46 -1.93 -3.01
CA VAL A 280 20.59 -2.83 -2.73
C VAL A 280 20.06 -4.25 -2.53
N ILE A 281 20.39 -5.14 -3.46
CA ILE A 281 19.84 -6.50 -3.52
C ILE A 281 20.96 -7.50 -3.25
N CYS A 282 20.96 -8.10 -2.06
CA CYS A 282 21.84 -9.20 -1.66
C CYS A 282 21.12 -10.54 -1.90
N THR A 283 21.80 -11.49 -2.53
CA THR A 283 21.23 -12.82 -2.82
C THR A 283 22.07 -13.93 -2.18
N PHE A 284 21.42 -14.83 -1.44
CA PHE A 284 21.94 -16.12 -1.01
C PHE A 284 21.24 -17.22 -1.83
N LYS A 285 21.98 -17.93 -2.67
CA LYS A 285 21.44 -18.89 -3.62
C LYS A 285 20.95 -20.17 -2.91
N GLY A 286 19.75 -20.61 -3.25
CA GLY A 286 19.16 -21.86 -2.77
C GLY A 286 19.93 -23.10 -3.23
N THR A 287 19.88 -24.15 -2.42
CA THR A 287 20.59 -25.41 -2.65
C THR A 287 19.72 -26.55 -3.18
N GLU A 288 18.39 -26.42 -3.07
CA GLU A 288 17.42 -27.45 -3.50
C GLU A 288 16.43 -26.89 -4.53
N HIS A 289 15.90 -25.69 -4.25
CA HIS A 289 14.96 -24.96 -5.10
C HIS A 289 15.53 -23.57 -5.44
N PRO A 290 16.65 -23.48 -6.19
CA PRO A 290 17.32 -22.21 -6.47
C PRO A 290 16.46 -21.22 -7.26
N ASP A 291 15.46 -21.70 -8.00
CA ASP A 291 14.54 -20.87 -8.80
C ASP A 291 13.31 -20.39 -8.01
N GLU A 292 13.13 -20.86 -6.76
CA GLU A 292 12.13 -20.36 -5.82
C GLU A 292 12.76 -19.33 -4.89
N HIS A 293 12.11 -18.18 -4.76
CA HIS A 293 12.67 -17.01 -4.08
C HIS A 293 11.87 -16.63 -2.84
N VAL A 294 12.57 -16.36 -1.75
CA VAL A 294 12.07 -15.70 -0.55
C VAL A 294 12.72 -14.32 -0.48
N ILE A 295 11.93 -13.27 -0.30
CA ILE A 295 12.41 -11.89 -0.21
C ILE A 295 12.11 -11.35 1.19
N ILE A 296 13.14 -10.80 1.83
CA ILE A 296 13.01 -9.98 3.03
C ILE A 296 13.50 -8.56 2.70
N GLY A 297 12.72 -7.55 3.07
CA GLY A 297 12.98 -6.17 2.70
C GLY A 297 12.61 -5.14 3.77
N ALA A 298 13.10 -3.94 3.52
CA ALA A 298 13.00 -2.71 4.30
C ALA A 298 13.45 -1.56 3.37
N HIS A 299 13.06 -0.31 3.62
CA HIS A 299 13.57 0.81 2.81
C HIS A 299 14.73 1.53 3.50
N HIS A 300 15.78 1.85 2.73
CA HIS A 300 16.94 2.58 3.23
C HIS A 300 16.82 4.08 3.08
N ASP A 301 15.89 4.59 2.26
CA ASP A 301 15.61 6.01 2.21
C ASP A 301 14.70 6.49 3.36
N SER A 302 14.58 7.81 3.48
CA SER A 302 13.87 8.50 4.58
C SER A 302 13.54 9.93 4.16
N ARG A 303 12.43 10.52 4.60
CA ARG A 303 12.10 11.92 4.34
C ARG A 303 12.04 12.77 5.61
N GLY A 304 12.31 14.05 5.39
CA GLY A 304 12.17 15.09 6.40
C GLY A 304 10.82 15.77 6.31
N SER A 305 10.48 16.54 7.33
CA SER A 305 9.27 17.37 7.32
C SER A 305 9.34 18.44 6.25
N PHE A 306 8.19 18.94 5.78
CA PHE A 306 8.12 20.04 4.83
C PHE A 306 9.05 21.22 5.22
N LEU A 307 9.93 21.62 4.28
CA LEU A 307 11.01 22.62 4.43
C LEU A 307 12.22 22.26 5.31
N ASN A 308 12.32 21.03 5.85
CA ASN A 308 13.52 20.57 6.56
C ASN A 308 14.14 19.34 5.87
N PRO A 309 15.31 19.46 5.21
CA PRO A 309 15.93 18.35 4.50
C PRO A 309 16.56 17.30 5.43
N ARG A 310 16.74 17.60 6.73
CA ARG A 310 17.28 16.64 7.71
C ARG A 310 16.26 15.52 7.95
N ALA A 311 16.64 14.31 7.56
CA ALA A 311 15.83 13.10 7.66
C ALA A 311 16.68 11.99 8.29
N PRO A 312 16.75 11.89 9.63
CA PRO A 312 17.53 10.85 10.28
C PRO A 312 16.84 9.48 10.18
N GLY A 313 15.50 9.42 10.12
CA GLY A 313 14.77 8.20 9.80
C GLY A 313 15.22 6.99 10.62
N ALA A 314 15.35 7.14 11.94
CA ALA A 314 15.85 6.08 12.82
C ALA A 314 14.85 4.93 12.96
N ASP A 315 13.56 5.23 12.98
CA ASP A 315 12.49 4.25 12.98
C ASP A 315 12.02 3.97 11.55
N ASP A 316 11.94 5.02 10.75
CA ASP A 316 11.34 5.12 9.42
C ASP A 316 12.42 5.42 8.33
N ASP A 317 13.02 4.42 7.68
CA ASP A 317 13.05 2.99 8.03
C ASP A 317 14.49 2.49 8.31
N GLY A 318 15.19 3.25 9.16
CA GLY A 318 16.47 2.82 9.72
C GLY A 318 16.33 1.55 10.57
N SER A 319 15.15 1.32 11.15
CA SER A 319 14.85 0.17 11.98
C SER A 319 14.79 -1.13 11.15
N GLY A 320 13.98 -1.19 10.10
CA GLY A 320 13.93 -2.28 9.13
C GLY A 320 15.26 -2.50 8.42
N THR A 321 15.92 -1.43 7.99
CA THR A 321 17.23 -1.55 7.34
C THR A 321 18.30 -2.14 8.27
N SER A 322 18.29 -1.80 9.57
CA SER A 322 19.18 -2.41 10.56
C SER A 322 18.90 -3.91 10.78
N MET A 323 17.62 -4.31 10.71
CA MET A 323 17.21 -5.72 10.77
C MET A 323 17.75 -6.52 9.58
N LEU A 324 17.73 -5.98 8.35
CA LEU A 324 18.33 -6.64 7.18
C LEU A 324 19.83 -6.91 7.37
N LEU A 325 20.56 -5.95 7.95
CA LEU A 325 21.98 -6.09 8.27
C LEU A 325 22.21 -7.17 9.34
N GLN A 326 21.35 -7.25 10.36
CA GLN A 326 21.41 -8.29 11.39
C GLN A 326 21.14 -9.70 10.82
N VAL A 327 20.17 -9.84 9.91
CA VAL A 327 19.89 -11.11 9.22
C VAL A 327 21.11 -11.57 8.42
N ALA A 328 21.67 -10.69 7.56
CA ALA A 328 22.87 -11.01 6.78
C ALA A 328 24.07 -11.41 7.67
N ARG A 329 24.27 -10.71 8.78
CA ARG A 329 25.30 -10.97 9.78
C ARG A 329 25.17 -12.35 10.44
N ILE A 330 23.95 -12.77 10.80
CA ILE A 330 23.67 -14.09 11.39
C ILE A 330 23.90 -15.20 10.35
N ILE A 331 23.51 -14.99 9.08
CA ILE A 331 23.81 -15.92 7.97
C ILE A 331 25.31 -16.14 7.85
N LYS A 332 26.09 -15.05 7.86
CA LYS A 332 27.56 -15.11 7.78
C LYS A 332 28.19 -15.83 8.97
N ALA A 333 27.77 -15.49 10.18
CA ALA A 333 28.37 -16.00 11.42
C ALA A 333 28.20 -17.52 11.58
N ASN A 334 27.08 -18.06 11.12
CA ASN A 334 26.76 -19.50 11.22
C ASN A 334 27.01 -20.27 9.91
N ASN A 335 27.51 -19.59 8.86
CA ASN A 335 27.73 -20.15 7.51
C ASN A 335 26.48 -20.89 6.98
N LEU A 336 25.32 -20.25 7.08
CA LEU A 336 24.03 -20.86 6.75
C LEU A 336 23.87 -21.10 5.25
N SER A 337 23.03 -22.08 4.93
CA SER A 337 22.52 -22.31 3.57
C SER A 337 21.01 -22.54 3.61
N PHE A 338 20.36 -22.41 2.46
CA PHE A 338 18.90 -22.42 2.35
C PHE A 338 18.47 -23.42 1.27
N GLY A 339 17.26 -23.98 1.41
CA GLY A 339 16.64 -24.76 0.34
C GLY A 339 16.28 -23.88 -0.85
N ARG A 340 15.61 -22.75 -0.58
CA ARG A 340 15.23 -21.71 -1.55
C ARG A 340 16.27 -20.59 -1.65
N THR A 341 16.21 -19.79 -2.70
CA THR A 341 17.02 -18.57 -2.80
C THR A 341 16.46 -17.48 -1.88
N LEU A 342 17.28 -16.97 -0.96
CA LEU A 342 16.92 -15.86 -0.08
C LEU A 342 17.49 -14.56 -0.65
N ILE A 343 16.63 -13.57 -0.88
CA ILE A 343 16.98 -12.22 -1.28
C ILE A 343 16.75 -11.29 -0.07
N ILE A 344 17.77 -10.52 0.27
CA ILE A 344 17.69 -9.35 1.16
C ILE A 344 17.66 -8.11 0.27
N SER A 345 16.60 -7.32 0.33
CA SER A 345 16.42 -6.13 -0.51
C SER A 345 16.22 -4.88 0.33
N ALA A 346 17.24 -4.01 0.38
CA ALA A 346 17.08 -2.66 0.90
C ALA A 346 16.56 -1.77 -0.24
N PHE A 347 15.30 -1.35 -0.16
CA PHE A 347 14.63 -0.54 -1.17
C PHE A 347 15.00 0.95 -1.07
N SER A 348 14.80 1.70 -2.14
CA SER A 348 14.87 3.16 -2.13
C SER A 348 13.68 3.73 -2.89
N GLY A 349 13.25 4.93 -2.52
CA GLY A 349 12.12 5.62 -3.13
C GLY A 349 10.77 5.10 -2.66
N GLU A 350 10.71 4.44 -1.49
CA GLU A 350 9.45 4.13 -0.80
C GLU A 350 8.69 5.45 -0.60
N GLU A 351 9.39 6.41 0.00
CA GLU A 351 8.92 7.72 0.50
C GLU A 351 8.44 8.70 -0.60
N GLN A 352 8.48 8.26 -1.86
CA GLN A 352 7.99 8.99 -3.05
C GLN A 352 6.91 8.21 -3.82
N GLY A 353 6.47 7.07 -3.30
CA GLY A 353 5.46 6.19 -3.90
C GLY A 353 6.01 4.85 -4.38
N LEU A 354 6.79 4.16 -3.55
CA LEU A 354 7.24 2.77 -3.75
C LEU A 354 8.11 2.55 -5.01
N PHE A 355 8.84 3.56 -5.49
CA PHE A 355 9.46 3.52 -6.82
C PHE A 355 10.47 2.37 -6.99
N GLY A 356 11.31 2.11 -5.98
CA GLY A 356 12.30 1.04 -6.02
C GLY A 356 11.68 -0.36 -5.96
N SER A 357 10.71 -0.60 -5.07
CA SER A 357 10.04 -1.89 -4.97
C SER A 357 9.12 -2.16 -6.15
N ALA A 358 8.40 -1.17 -6.67
CA ALA A 358 7.60 -1.28 -7.88
C ALA A 358 8.45 -1.66 -9.10
N ALA A 359 9.64 -1.08 -9.22
CA ALA A 359 10.60 -1.46 -10.26
C ALA A 359 11.12 -2.90 -10.11
N LEU A 360 11.44 -3.34 -8.88
CA LEU A 360 11.89 -4.72 -8.64
C LEU A 360 10.77 -5.73 -8.87
N ALA A 361 9.57 -5.50 -8.33
CA ALA A 361 8.41 -6.37 -8.50
C ALA A 361 8.07 -6.53 -10.00
N LYS A 362 8.05 -5.43 -10.76
CA LYS A 362 7.84 -5.46 -12.21
C LYS A 362 8.96 -6.19 -12.97
N LYS A 363 10.24 -6.00 -12.59
CA LYS A 363 11.39 -6.74 -13.15
C LYS A 363 11.22 -8.25 -12.95
N LEU A 364 10.86 -8.66 -11.73
CA LEU A 364 10.68 -10.07 -11.37
C LEU A 364 9.43 -10.70 -12.01
N LYS A 365 8.32 -9.95 -12.12
CA LYS A 365 7.10 -10.39 -12.82
C LYS A 365 7.35 -10.58 -14.31
N GLY A 366 8.01 -9.62 -14.96
CA GLY A 366 8.40 -9.71 -16.37
C GLY A 366 9.40 -10.85 -16.66
N ALA A 367 10.22 -11.23 -15.69
CA ALA A 367 11.12 -12.37 -15.77
C ALA A 367 10.45 -13.73 -15.43
N GLY A 368 9.18 -13.75 -15.03
CA GLY A 368 8.49 -14.98 -14.60
C GLY A 368 9.06 -15.59 -13.30
N THR A 369 9.65 -14.77 -12.43
CA THR A 369 10.32 -15.23 -11.21
C THR A 369 9.31 -15.83 -10.23
N LYS A 370 9.61 -17.03 -9.70
CA LYS A 370 8.79 -17.64 -8.64
C LYS A 370 9.17 -17.05 -7.28
N ILE A 371 8.31 -16.17 -6.76
CA ILE A 371 8.40 -15.64 -5.39
C ILE A 371 7.44 -16.45 -4.52
N THR A 372 7.99 -17.15 -3.51
CA THR A 372 7.24 -17.95 -2.53
C THR A 372 6.70 -17.05 -1.41
N MET A 373 7.47 -16.02 -1.06
CA MET A 373 7.15 -15.03 -0.03
C MET A 373 7.96 -13.75 -0.27
N MET A 374 7.31 -12.60 -0.11
CA MET A 374 7.96 -11.33 0.20
C MET A 374 7.47 -10.84 1.56
N ILE A 375 8.40 -10.41 2.42
CA ILE A 375 8.09 -9.72 3.67
C ILE A 375 8.80 -8.37 3.72
N GLN A 376 8.06 -7.32 4.06
CA GLN A 376 8.59 -6.02 4.43
C GLN A 376 8.68 -5.90 5.96
N GLY A 377 9.69 -5.21 6.46
CA GLY A 377 9.68 -4.60 7.78
C GLY A 377 9.85 -3.09 7.59
N ASP A 378 8.95 -2.32 8.19
CA ASP A 378 8.87 -0.87 8.06
C ASP A 378 8.28 -0.34 9.37
N MET A 379 8.96 0.61 10.01
CA MET A 379 8.71 1.08 11.38
C MET A 379 8.59 -0.10 12.37
N LEU A 380 9.74 -0.52 12.91
CA LEU A 380 9.86 -1.72 13.73
C LEU A 380 10.16 -1.43 15.20
N ALA A 381 10.43 -0.18 15.59
CA ALA A 381 11.06 0.14 16.88
C ALA A 381 10.21 1.00 17.84
N TYR A 382 9.12 1.66 17.43
CA TYR A 382 8.36 2.50 18.35
C TYR A 382 7.20 1.78 19.06
N ARG A 383 7.13 1.99 20.38
CA ARG A 383 5.97 1.68 21.22
C ARG A 383 5.73 2.82 22.21
N LYS A 384 4.49 3.14 22.58
CA LYS A 384 4.29 4.17 23.63
C LYS A 384 4.81 3.65 24.97
N PRO A 385 5.36 4.53 25.84
CA PRO A 385 5.75 4.13 27.18
C PRO A 385 4.61 3.40 27.93
N GLY A 386 4.88 2.17 28.37
CA GLY A 386 3.91 1.31 29.05
C GLY A 386 3.06 0.40 28.15
N GLU A 387 3.15 0.52 26.83
CA GLU A 387 2.61 -0.50 25.92
C GLU A 387 3.52 -1.75 25.89
N PRO A 388 2.97 -2.97 25.70
CA PRO A 388 3.77 -4.16 25.51
C PRO A 388 4.51 -4.13 24.17
N VAL A 389 5.48 -5.03 24.01
CA VAL A 389 6.01 -5.38 22.68
C VAL A 389 4.85 -5.79 21.78
N GLN A 390 4.78 -5.25 20.58
CA GLN A 390 3.71 -5.51 19.61
C GLN A 390 4.30 -5.87 18.24
N ILE A 391 3.61 -6.72 17.49
CA ILE A 391 3.94 -7.00 16.09
C ILE A 391 2.63 -7.09 15.34
N ALA A 392 2.44 -6.26 14.32
CA ALA A 392 1.22 -6.22 13.54
C ALA A 392 1.46 -6.53 12.06
N PHE A 393 0.46 -7.16 11.46
CA PHE A 393 0.39 -7.41 10.03
C PHE A 393 -0.64 -6.47 9.40
N PRO A 394 -0.44 -6.03 8.15
CA PRO A 394 -1.35 -5.10 7.47
C PRO A 394 -2.79 -5.66 7.35
N ALA A 395 -3.77 -4.77 7.29
CA ALA A 395 -5.18 -5.09 7.03
C ALA A 395 -5.57 -5.03 5.53
N ARG A 396 -4.66 -4.57 4.66
CA ARG A 396 -4.87 -4.35 3.21
C ARG A 396 -3.57 -4.64 2.44
N TYR A 397 -3.66 -4.85 1.13
CA TYR A 397 -2.51 -5.04 0.23
C TYR A 397 -1.54 -6.17 0.64
N HIS A 398 -2.09 -7.25 1.21
CA HIS A 398 -1.33 -8.40 1.68
C HIS A 398 -2.02 -9.71 1.30
N THR A 399 -1.25 -10.80 1.33
CA THR A 399 -1.77 -12.16 1.19
C THR A 399 -2.19 -12.69 2.57
N VAL A 400 -3.43 -13.15 2.69
CA VAL A 400 -4.05 -13.49 3.98
C VAL A 400 -3.44 -14.75 4.59
N GLU A 401 -3.21 -15.76 3.76
CA GLU A 401 -2.64 -17.07 4.10
C GLU A 401 -1.20 -16.91 4.58
N LEU A 402 -0.42 -16.10 3.86
CA LEU A 402 0.95 -15.75 4.23
C LEU A 402 0.97 -15.02 5.58
N SER A 403 0.13 -14.00 5.75
CA SER A 403 0.08 -13.24 7.01
C SER A 403 -0.33 -14.13 8.18
N SER A 404 -1.27 -15.07 7.96
CA SER A 404 -1.70 -16.05 8.96
C SER A 404 -0.59 -17.03 9.34
N LEU A 405 0.20 -17.49 8.37
CA LEU A 405 1.40 -18.29 8.63
C LEU A 405 2.41 -17.52 9.50
N LEU A 406 2.70 -16.27 9.15
CA LEU A 406 3.75 -15.50 9.82
C LEU A 406 3.34 -15.02 11.22
N ARG A 407 2.03 -14.85 11.49
CA ARG A 407 1.50 -14.75 12.85
C ARG A 407 1.87 -15.97 13.68
N ASN A 408 1.62 -17.18 13.18
CA ASN A 408 1.96 -18.42 13.88
C ASN A 408 3.47 -18.58 14.08
N VAL A 409 4.31 -18.17 13.11
CA VAL A 409 5.78 -18.14 13.28
C VAL A 409 6.16 -17.14 14.38
N THR A 410 5.54 -15.96 14.41
CA THR A 410 5.79 -14.93 15.43
C THR A 410 5.43 -15.44 16.83
N GLU A 411 4.27 -16.07 17.00
CA GLU A 411 3.84 -16.66 18.27
C GLU A 411 4.78 -17.78 18.77
N LEU A 412 5.37 -18.56 17.86
CA LEU A 412 6.31 -19.63 18.22
C LEU A 412 7.67 -19.10 18.67
N TYR A 413 8.25 -18.12 17.97
CA TYR A 413 9.63 -17.66 18.20
C TYR A 413 9.73 -16.36 19.01
N VAL A 414 8.62 -15.61 19.17
CA VAL A 414 8.52 -14.37 19.94
C VAL A 414 7.22 -14.36 20.80
N PRO A 415 7.01 -15.36 21.68
CA PRO A 415 5.73 -15.57 22.39
C PRO A 415 5.29 -14.45 23.34
N ASN A 416 6.17 -13.48 23.63
CA ASN A 416 5.89 -12.33 24.49
C ASN A 416 5.40 -11.10 23.70
N ALA A 417 5.39 -11.14 22.36
CA ALA A 417 4.87 -10.05 21.54
C ALA A 417 3.35 -10.15 21.39
N VAL A 418 2.65 -9.03 21.53
CA VAL A 418 1.23 -8.93 21.19
C VAL A 418 1.08 -8.89 19.67
N VAL A 419 0.65 -10.01 19.09
CA VAL A 419 0.44 -10.14 17.65
C VAL A 419 -0.92 -9.52 17.27
N GLY A 420 -0.91 -8.61 16.30
CA GLY A 420 -2.04 -7.73 16.01
C GLY A 420 -2.25 -7.42 14.53
N THR A 421 -3.09 -6.44 14.22
CA THR A 421 -3.38 -5.99 12.86
C THR A 421 -3.21 -4.49 12.78
N THR A 422 -2.52 -4.00 11.75
CA THR A 422 -2.30 -2.57 11.55
C THR A 422 -3.21 -2.02 10.44
N GLY A 423 -3.75 -0.84 10.70
CA GLY A 423 -4.39 0.00 9.68
C GLY A 423 -3.38 0.90 8.95
N ALA A 424 -2.11 0.89 9.36
CA ALA A 424 -1.04 1.56 8.64
C ALA A 424 -0.95 1.02 7.22
N CYS A 425 -1.06 1.94 6.28
CA CYS A 425 -0.84 1.74 4.86
C CYS A 425 0.16 2.81 4.42
N CYS A 426 1.11 2.52 3.55
CA CYS A 426 1.48 1.22 2.97
C CYS A 426 3.01 1.18 2.87
N SER A 427 3.59 0.15 2.28
CA SER A 427 5.05 0.04 2.13
C SER A 427 5.39 -0.91 0.98
N ASP A 428 6.66 -1.20 0.75
CA ASP A 428 7.18 -1.93 -0.42
C ASP A 428 6.52 -3.29 -0.70
N HIS A 429 5.95 -3.96 0.31
CA HIS A 429 5.15 -5.17 0.14
C HIS A 429 3.96 -5.02 -0.82
N GLN A 430 3.33 -3.83 -0.85
CA GLN A 430 2.24 -3.52 -1.77
C GLN A 430 2.69 -3.69 -3.23
N SER A 431 3.88 -3.21 -3.59
CA SER A 431 4.43 -3.35 -4.94
C SER A 431 4.50 -4.81 -5.41
N PHE A 432 4.80 -5.74 -4.49
CA PHE A 432 4.83 -7.17 -4.79
C PHE A 432 3.42 -7.76 -4.86
N TRP A 433 2.54 -7.39 -3.93
CA TRP A 433 1.14 -7.82 -3.91
C TRP A 433 0.39 -7.40 -5.18
N GLU A 434 0.54 -6.15 -5.63
CA GLU A 434 -0.05 -5.62 -6.87
C GLU A 434 0.47 -6.30 -8.15
N ASN A 435 1.68 -6.86 -8.11
CA ASN A 435 2.21 -7.70 -9.18
C ASN A 435 1.76 -9.17 -9.06
N GLY A 436 0.88 -9.50 -8.11
CA GLY A 436 0.41 -10.85 -7.84
C GLY A 436 1.50 -11.75 -7.29
N PHE A 437 2.27 -11.28 -6.30
CA PHE A 437 3.18 -12.12 -5.52
C PHE A 437 2.67 -12.27 -4.08
N PRO A 438 2.90 -13.43 -3.42
CA PRO A 438 2.65 -13.57 -2.00
C PRO A 438 3.47 -12.56 -1.19
N ALA A 439 2.81 -11.57 -0.59
CA ALA A 439 3.48 -10.46 0.10
C ALA A 439 2.73 -10.04 1.38
N THR A 440 3.48 -9.59 2.39
CA THR A 440 2.94 -9.00 3.63
C THR A 440 4.01 -8.15 4.32
N ALA A 441 3.67 -7.52 5.44
CA ALA A 441 4.57 -6.68 6.23
C ALA A 441 4.50 -6.96 7.73
N PHE A 442 5.60 -6.63 8.41
CA PHE A 442 5.71 -6.49 9.85
C PHE A 442 5.72 -4.99 10.19
N PHE A 443 4.92 -4.60 11.17
CA PHE A 443 4.81 -3.24 11.67
C PHE A 443 4.82 -3.26 13.20
N GLU A 444 5.42 -2.25 13.83
CA GLU A 444 5.61 -2.12 15.28
C GLU A 444 4.35 -2.21 16.16
N ARG A 445 3.15 -1.93 15.62
CA ARG A 445 1.98 -1.61 16.46
C ARG A 445 0.67 -2.22 15.99
N ASN A 446 -0.06 -2.81 16.94
CA ASN A 446 -1.44 -3.27 16.76
C ASN A 446 -2.41 -2.06 16.77
N GLY A 447 -2.58 -1.41 15.61
CA GLY A 447 -3.44 -0.23 15.45
C GLY A 447 -2.96 0.70 14.32
N PRO A 448 -3.33 1.98 14.34
CA PRO A 448 -2.76 2.97 13.42
C PRO A 448 -1.32 3.35 13.81
N ILE A 449 -0.58 3.99 12.89
CA ILE A 449 0.73 4.63 13.18
C ILE A 449 0.60 5.52 14.40
N ALA A 450 1.57 5.42 15.33
CA ALA A 450 1.53 6.16 16.58
C ALA A 450 2.82 6.89 16.94
N ASP A 451 3.92 6.65 16.23
CA ASP A 451 5.12 7.46 16.39
C ASP A 451 4.84 8.92 15.99
N PRO A 452 5.01 9.90 16.89
CA PRO A 452 4.91 11.32 16.54
C PRO A 452 6.17 11.87 15.84
N LYS A 453 7.14 11.03 15.44
CA LYS A 453 8.44 11.46 14.88
C LYS A 453 8.72 10.99 13.45
N TYR A 454 8.03 9.95 12.97
CA TYR A 454 8.04 9.52 11.57
C TYR A 454 7.95 10.70 10.58
N HIS A 455 8.60 10.55 9.43
CA HIS A 455 8.76 11.58 8.40
C HIS A 455 9.28 12.96 8.89
N ASN A 456 10.02 13.05 10.01
CA ASN A 456 10.61 14.33 10.42
C ASN A 456 11.97 14.25 11.12
N SER A 457 12.62 15.42 11.20
CA SER A 457 13.99 15.58 11.71
C SER A 457 14.25 15.18 13.16
N LYS A 458 13.22 14.71 13.88
CA LYS A 458 13.31 14.20 15.26
C LYS A 458 13.00 12.70 15.36
N ASP A 459 12.84 12.00 14.24
CA ASP A 459 12.95 10.55 14.24
C ASP A 459 14.43 10.18 14.44
N LEU A 460 14.74 9.87 15.69
CA LEU A 460 16.08 9.62 16.25
C LEU A 460 15.99 8.40 17.16
N VAL A 461 17.10 7.73 17.40
CA VAL A 461 17.18 6.57 18.29
C VAL A 461 16.97 6.98 19.75
N TYR A 462 17.65 8.03 20.21
CA TYR A 462 17.65 8.41 21.62
C TYR A 462 16.48 9.34 21.98
N ARG A 463 15.25 8.80 21.92
CA ARG A 463 14.00 9.52 22.19
C ARG A 463 12.99 8.68 22.95
N GLU A 464 11.99 9.33 23.53
CA GLU A 464 10.84 8.65 24.13
C GLU A 464 10.07 7.84 23.08
N GLY A 465 9.81 6.57 23.40
CA GLY A 465 9.04 5.62 22.61
C GLY A 465 9.82 4.80 21.59
N TYR A 466 11.01 5.24 21.15
CA TYR A 466 11.91 4.38 20.37
C TYR A 466 12.50 3.32 21.30
N ASP A 467 12.37 2.04 20.95
CA ASP A 467 12.61 0.95 21.88
C ASP A 467 13.33 -0.23 21.22
N PHE A 468 14.47 -0.61 21.79
CA PHE A 468 15.29 -1.69 21.26
C PHE A 468 14.77 -3.10 21.54
N GLU A 469 13.92 -3.29 22.56
CA GLU A 469 13.24 -4.57 22.76
C GLU A 469 12.16 -4.78 21.68
N GLN A 470 11.44 -3.70 21.35
CA GLN A 470 10.47 -3.65 20.25
C GLN A 470 11.16 -3.98 18.90
N LEU A 471 12.26 -3.29 18.57
CA LEU A 471 13.06 -3.59 17.37
C LEU A 471 13.62 -5.03 17.37
N SER A 472 14.16 -5.50 18.49
CA SER A 472 14.68 -6.87 18.61
C SER A 472 13.59 -7.91 18.39
N ALA A 473 12.38 -7.70 18.91
CA ALA A 473 11.25 -8.60 18.73
C ALA A 473 10.79 -8.67 17.27
N SER A 474 10.62 -7.52 16.61
CA SER A 474 10.30 -7.44 15.18
C SER A 474 11.36 -8.17 14.34
N ALA A 475 12.64 -7.90 14.59
CA ALA A 475 13.76 -8.52 13.88
C ALA A 475 13.82 -10.05 14.08
N LYS A 476 13.52 -10.53 15.30
CA LYS A 476 13.41 -11.97 15.60
C LYS A 476 12.29 -12.65 14.82
N ALA A 477 11.11 -12.03 14.77
CA ALA A 477 9.96 -12.58 14.06
C ALA A 477 10.17 -12.62 12.53
N MET A 478 10.77 -11.55 11.97
CA MET A 478 11.12 -11.48 10.55
C MET A 478 12.22 -12.48 10.16
N LEU A 479 13.27 -12.61 10.97
CA LEU A 479 14.32 -13.60 10.76
C LEU A 479 13.75 -15.02 10.79
N ALA A 480 12.96 -15.36 11.81
CA ALA A 480 12.30 -16.66 11.91
C ALA A 480 11.41 -16.95 10.68
N SER A 481 10.64 -15.95 10.24
CA SER A 481 9.77 -16.05 9.06
C SER A 481 10.54 -16.32 7.78
N ALA A 482 11.58 -15.53 7.49
CA ALA A 482 12.43 -15.72 6.33
C ALA A 482 13.14 -17.09 6.34
N PHE A 483 13.67 -17.49 7.50
CA PHE A 483 14.45 -18.72 7.64
C PHE A 483 13.60 -19.99 7.62
N GLU A 484 12.36 -19.95 8.13
CA GLU A 484 11.42 -21.07 8.03
C GLU A 484 10.98 -21.28 6.58
N VAL A 485 10.58 -20.22 5.86
CA VAL A 485 10.08 -20.35 4.47
C VAL A 485 11.20 -20.59 3.45
N ALA A 486 12.42 -20.11 3.72
CA ALA A 486 13.58 -20.38 2.87
C ALA A 486 14.20 -21.79 3.08
N ASP A 487 13.64 -22.60 3.98
CA ASP A 487 14.20 -23.89 4.42
C ASP A 487 15.65 -23.75 4.91
N VAL A 488 15.88 -22.98 5.98
CA VAL A 488 17.23 -22.81 6.55
C VAL A 488 17.83 -24.13 7.01
N LYS A 489 19.06 -24.38 6.57
CA LYS A 489 19.86 -25.55 6.93
C LYS A 489 20.82 -25.18 8.04
N VAL A 490 20.42 -25.49 9.27
CA VAL A 490 21.29 -25.43 10.44
C VAL A 490 22.14 -26.70 10.46
N GLY A 491 23.45 -26.58 10.72
CA GLY A 491 24.36 -27.74 10.77
C GLY A 491 23.86 -28.79 11.77
N SER A 492 23.93 -30.06 11.38
CA SER A 492 23.21 -31.18 12.02
C SER A 492 23.47 -31.32 13.53
N GLN A 493 22.50 -30.84 14.32
CA GLN A 493 22.24 -31.22 15.73
C GLN A 493 20.72 -31.29 15.98
N GLU A 494 20.03 -32.09 15.18
CA GLU A 494 18.64 -32.52 15.41
C GLU A 494 18.61 -34.03 15.72
#